data_AF-A0A1V5E1Y2-F1
#
_entry.id   AF-A0A1V5E1Y2-F1
#
_cell.length_a   1.000
_cell.length_b   1.000
_cell.length_c   1.000
_cell.angle_alpha   90.00
_cell.angle_beta   90.00
_cell.angle_gamma   90.00
#
_symmetry.space_group_name_H-M   'P 1'
#
loop_
_entity.id
_entity.type
_entity.pdbx_description
1 polymer ?
#
loop_
_entity_poly.entity_id
_entity_poly.type
_entity_poly.pdbx_seq_one_letter_code
_entity_poly.pdbx_strand_id
1 'polypeptide(L)'
;MKIKTELEVKVEMGVGSRIGTGCQGYLPEGTRYEDVVFVFGEPQLGVSQDGKIKVEWIGRINGLVFTIYDYKSKLDPERNTDWHVGGKQKFVAELVSVYFKANF
;
A
#
# COMPACT_ATOMS: atom_id res chain seq x y z
N MET A 1 12.46 26.41 -6.91
CA MET A 1 11.32 27.00 -6.18
C MET A 1 10.99 26.08 -5.01
N LYS A 2 10.80 26.61 -3.80
CA LYS A 2 10.35 25.82 -2.63
C LYS A 2 8.90 26.19 -2.36
N ILE A 3 8.02 25.20 -2.32
CA ILE A 3 6.60 25.37 -1.99
C ILE A 3 6.38 24.61 -0.68
N LYS A 4 5.79 25.27 0.32
CA LYS A 4 5.26 24.62 1.52
C LYS A 4 3.76 24.47 1.32
N THR A 5 3.24 23.27 1.56
CA THR A 5 1.82 22.97 1.47
C THR A 5 1.43 22.09 2.65
N GLU A 6 0.18 22.21 3.06
CA GLU A 6 -0.46 21.34 4.03
C GLU A 6 -1.49 20.51 3.26
N LEU A 7 -1.50 19.21 3.51
CA LEU A 7 -2.38 18.28 2.82
C LEU A 7 -3.21 17.53 3.86
N GLU A 8 -4.53 17.70 3.78
CA GLU A 8 -5.45 16.82 4.49
C GLU A 8 -5.64 15.54 3.67
N VAL A 9 -5.45 14.39 4.33
CA VAL A 9 -5.50 13.07 3.69
C VAL A 9 -6.55 12.23 4.39
N LYS A 10 -7.49 11.71 3.61
CA LYS A 10 -8.48 10.74 4.05
C LYS A 10 -8.13 9.37 3.47
N VAL A 11 -7.94 8.40 4.34
CA VAL A 11 -7.74 6.99 3.98
C VAL A 11 -8.97 6.18 4.36
N GLU A 12 -9.43 5.34 3.43
CA GLU A 12 -10.54 4.42 3.61
C GLU A 12 -10.08 3.02 3.21
N MET A 13 -10.03 2.09 4.16
CA MET A 13 -9.57 0.72 3.93
C MET A 13 -10.73 -0.22 3.58
N GLY A 14 -10.42 -1.29 2.85
CA GLY A 14 -11.38 -2.30 2.39
C GLY A 14 -12.36 -1.82 1.32
N VAL A 15 -12.07 -0.70 0.66
CA VAL A 15 -12.90 -0.12 -0.40
C VAL A 15 -12.11 0.10 -1.68
N GLY A 16 -12.79 0.00 -2.83
CA GLY A 16 -12.19 0.22 -4.14
C GLY A 16 -12.02 -1.07 -4.95
N SER A 17 -11.57 -0.91 -6.20
CA SER A 17 -11.31 -2.04 -7.11
C SER A 17 -9.86 -2.02 -7.55
N ARG A 18 -9.14 -3.09 -7.22
CA ARG A 18 -7.77 -3.37 -7.66
C ARG A 18 -7.65 -3.73 -9.16
N ILE A 19 -8.78 -3.88 -9.86
CA ILE A 19 -8.74 -4.19 -11.29
C ILE A 19 -8.13 -3.02 -12.06
N GLY A 20 -7.09 -3.31 -12.83
CA GLY A 20 -6.35 -2.33 -13.61
C GLY A 20 -5.37 -1.47 -12.80
N THR A 21 -5.12 -1.80 -11.52
CA THR A 21 -3.99 -1.22 -10.79
C THR A 21 -2.69 -1.94 -11.16
N GLY A 22 -1.59 -1.20 -11.17
CA GLY A 22 -0.24 -1.75 -11.31
C GLY A 22 0.72 -1.13 -10.30
N CYS A 23 1.92 -1.68 -10.13
CA CYS A 23 2.94 -1.14 -9.24
C CYS A 23 3.28 0.32 -9.61
N GLN A 24 3.11 1.23 -8.64
CA GLN A 24 3.42 2.66 -8.78
C GLN A 24 4.59 3.08 -7.90
N GLY A 25 4.94 2.28 -6.89
CA GLY A 25 6.03 2.54 -5.95
C GLY A 25 6.03 1.52 -4.82
N TYR A 26 6.67 1.88 -3.71
CA TYR A 26 6.91 1.00 -2.57
C TYR A 26 6.63 1.71 -1.25
N LEU A 27 6.33 0.96 -0.20
CA LEU A 27 6.43 1.48 1.17
C LEU A 27 7.91 1.72 1.52
N PRO A 28 8.21 2.49 2.60
CA PRO A 28 9.57 2.73 3.02
C PRO A 28 10.35 1.43 3.23
N GLU A 29 11.64 1.44 2.89
CA GLU A 29 12.53 0.29 3.08
C GLU A 29 12.56 -0.16 4.54
N GLY A 30 12.50 -1.47 4.76
CA GLY A 30 12.50 -2.07 6.11
C GLY A 30 11.12 -2.15 6.77
N THR A 31 10.07 -1.65 6.13
CA THR A 31 8.68 -1.76 6.64
C THR A 31 8.30 -3.22 6.85
N ARG A 32 7.93 -3.62 8.07
CA ARG A 32 7.53 -4.97 8.43
C ARG A 32 6.01 -5.15 8.30
N TYR A 33 5.56 -6.40 8.21
CA TYR A 33 4.13 -6.73 8.15
C TYR A 33 3.30 -6.07 9.27
N GLU A 34 3.78 -6.14 10.51
CA GLU A 34 3.10 -5.56 11.67
C GLU A 34 2.95 -4.04 11.57
N ASP A 35 3.88 -3.35 10.91
CA ASP A 35 3.81 -1.90 10.68
C ASP A 35 2.70 -1.58 9.67
N VAL A 36 2.58 -2.38 8.59
CA VAL A 36 1.50 -2.25 7.62
C VAL A 36 0.15 -2.49 8.29
N VAL A 37 0.05 -3.52 9.14
CA VAL A 37 -1.16 -3.82 9.91
C VAL A 37 -1.49 -2.71 10.90
N PHE A 38 -0.49 -2.15 11.59
CA PHE A 38 -0.70 -1.05 12.54
C PHE A 38 -1.32 0.18 11.86
N VAL A 39 -0.83 0.55 10.67
CA VAL A 39 -1.29 1.75 9.95
C VAL A 39 -2.57 1.51 9.16
N PHE A 40 -2.71 0.36 8.49
CA PHE A 40 -3.76 0.11 7.51
C PHE A 40 -4.78 -0.98 7.93
N GLY A 41 -4.63 -1.57 9.12
CA GLY A 41 -5.43 -2.70 9.58
C GLY A 41 -5.04 -4.02 8.90
N GLU A 42 -5.82 -5.08 9.12
CA GLU A 42 -5.57 -6.40 8.50
C GLU A 42 -5.76 -6.38 6.97
N PRO A 43 -5.04 -7.24 6.21
CA PRO A 43 -5.22 -7.34 4.76
C PRO A 43 -6.62 -7.84 4.42
N GLN A 44 -7.17 -7.35 3.30
CA GLN A 44 -8.51 -7.76 2.85
C GLN A 44 -8.49 -9.01 1.98
N LEU A 45 -7.36 -9.31 1.35
CA LEU A 45 -7.19 -10.44 0.47
C LEU A 45 -5.96 -11.24 0.86
N GLY A 46 -6.08 -12.56 0.73
CA GLY A 46 -4.97 -13.50 0.86
C GLY A 46 -4.34 -13.83 -0.49
N VAL A 47 -3.91 -15.09 -0.64
CA VAL A 47 -3.14 -15.56 -1.80
C VAL A 47 -3.88 -15.30 -3.12
N SER A 48 -3.20 -14.66 -4.08
CA SER A 48 -3.74 -14.42 -5.42
C SER A 48 -3.91 -15.71 -6.21
N GLN A 49 -4.83 -15.71 -7.18
CA GLN A 49 -5.11 -16.87 -8.04
C GLN A 49 -3.85 -17.41 -8.75
N ASP A 50 -2.92 -16.54 -9.11
CA ASP A 50 -1.66 -16.89 -9.77
C ASP A 50 -0.49 -17.12 -8.79
N GLY A 51 -0.76 -17.11 -7.49
CA GLY A 51 0.22 -17.36 -6.42
C GLY A 51 1.31 -16.30 -6.30
N LYS A 52 1.19 -15.16 -6.99
CA LYS A 52 2.22 -14.11 -6.95
C LYS A 52 2.11 -13.20 -5.75
N ILE A 53 0.94 -13.11 -5.13
CA ILE A 53 0.69 -12.28 -3.94
C ILE A 53 0.19 -13.22 -2.85
N LYS A 54 0.63 -13.02 -1.60
CA LYS A 54 0.15 -13.78 -0.44
C LYS A 54 -0.80 -12.97 0.43
N VAL A 55 -0.59 -11.65 0.52
CA VAL A 55 -1.48 -10.71 1.21
C VAL A 55 -1.64 -9.42 0.39
N GLU A 56 -2.85 -8.86 0.39
CA GLU A 56 -3.13 -7.61 -0.30
C GLU A 56 -4.13 -6.75 0.50
N TRP A 57 -3.73 -5.50 0.74
CA TRP A 57 -4.60 -4.44 1.23
C TRP A 57 -5.18 -3.67 0.06
N ILE A 58 -6.42 -3.25 0.20
CA ILE A 58 -7.10 -2.39 -0.78
C ILE A 58 -7.66 -1.19 -0.04
N GLY A 59 -7.41 0.01 -0.55
CA GLY A 59 -7.97 1.21 0.02
C GLY A 59 -8.16 2.33 -0.98
N ARG A 60 -8.70 3.45 -0.48
CA ARG A 60 -8.74 4.73 -1.16
C ARG A 60 -8.02 5.78 -0.32
N ILE A 61 -7.20 6.59 -0.97
CA ILE A 61 -6.55 7.77 -0.38
C ILE A 61 -7.02 8.99 -1.17
N ASN A 62 -7.77 9.88 -0.53
CA ASN A 62 -8.44 11.01 -1.19
C ASN A 62 -9.24 10.59 -2.46
N GLY A 63 -9.94 9.45 -2.36
CA GLY A 63 -10.73 8.86 -3.46
C GLY A 63 -9.93 8.06 -4.50
N LEU A 64 -8.60 8.11 -4.46
CA LEU A 64 -7.73 7.36 -5.37
C LEU A 64 -7.50 5.94 -4.85
N VAL A 65 -7.75 4.93 -5.68
CA VAL A 65 -7.53 3.54 -5.29
C VAL A 65 -6.04 3.25 -5.17
N PHE A 66 -5.67 2.59 -4.08
CA PHE A 66 -4.35 1.99 -3.89
C PHE A 66 -4.47 0.54 -3.42
N THR A 67 -3.39 -0.21 -3.64
CA THR A 67 -3.18 -1.51 -2.99
C THR A 67 -1.80 -1.58 -2.35
N ILE A 68 -1.63 -2.44 -1.35
CA ILE A 68 -0.32 -2.77 -0.77
C ILE A 68 -0.21 -4.29 -0.81
N TYR A 69 0.90 -4.85 -1.29
CA TYR A 69 1.02 -6.30 -1.48
C TYR A 69 2.46 -6.80 -1.52
N ASP A 70 2.66 -8.08 -1.15
CA ASP A 70 3.93 -8.79 -1.32
C ASP A 70 4.01 -9.39 -2.73
N TYR A 71 4.71 -8.75 -3.67
CA TYR A 71 4.75 -9.24 -5.05
C TYR A 71 5.89 -10.21 -5.30
N LYS A 72 5.55 -11.46 -5.64
CA LYS A 72 6.49 -12.56 -5.93
C LYS A 72 7.55 -12.74 -4.84
N SER A 73 7.25 -12.35 -3.61
CA SER A 73 8.15 -12.54 -2.49
C SER A 73 8.33 -14.03 -2.22
N LYS A 74 9.56 -14.46 -1.96
CA LYS A 74 9.86 -15.85 -1.55
C LYS A 74 9.67 -16.07 -0.05
N LEU A 75 9.43 -15.00 0.70
CA LEU A 75 9.26 -15.03 2.15
C LEU A 75 7.78 -15.08 2.51
N ASP A 76 7.47 -15.61 3.69
CA ASP A 76 6.14 -15.44 4.29
C ASP A 76 5.89 -13.96 4.60
N PRO A 77 4.63 -13.48 4.57
CA PRO A 77 4.30 -12.06 4.75
C PRO A 77 4.92 -11.45 6.01
N GLU A 78 4.94 -12.18 7.11
CA GLU A 78 5.46 -11.76 8.42
C GLU A 78 6.97 -11.47 8.40
N ARG A 79 7.69 -12.02 7.41
CA ARG A 79 9.13 -11.82 7.18
C ARG A 79 9.41 -10.88 6.02
N ASN A 80 8.38 -10.40 5.33
CA ASN A 80 8.53 -9.56 4.17
C ASN A 80 8.80 -8.10 4.56
N THR A 81 9.74 -7.47 3.85
CA THR A 81 10.08 -6.05 4.02
C THR A 81 10.01 -5.26 2.71
N ASP A 82 9.52 -5.90 1.64
CA ASP A 82 9.38 -5.32 0.31
C ASP A 82 7.90 -5.30 -0.08
N TRP A 83 7.27 -4.13 0.12
CA TRP A 83 5.84 -3.94 -0.09
C TRP A 83 5.61 -3.05 -1.29
N HIS A 84 5.00 -3.62 -2.33
CA HIS A 84 4.59 -2.87 -3.51
C HIS A 84 3.35 -2.04 -3.19
N VAL A 85 3.31 -0.81 -3.70
CA VAL A 85 2.12 0.04 -3.71
C VAL A 85 1.54 0.08 -5.11
N GLY A 86 0.35 -0.49 -5.27
CA GLY A 86 -0.42 -0.48 -6.50
C GLY A 86 -1.30 0.76 -6.61
N GLY A 87 -1.60 1.16 -7.84
CA GLY A 87 -2.50 2.25 -8.13
C GLY A 87 -2.69 2.47 -9.63
N LYS A 88 -3.50 3.47 -9.97
CA LYS A 88 -3.72 3.91 -11.36
C LYS A 88 -2.86 5.12 -11.76
N GLN A 89 -2.31 5.84 -10.77
CA GLN A 89 -1.47 7.01 -10.98
C GLN A 89 -0.21 6.90 -10.12
N LYS A 90 0.95 7.33 -10.65
CA LYS A 90 2.24 7.24 -9.96
C LYS A 90 2.24 7.89 -8.58
N PHE A 91 1.65 9.08 -8.46
CA PHE A 91 1.68 9.85 -7.21
C PHE A 91 0.86 9.23 -6.07
N VAL A 92 0.01 8.22 -6.36
CA VAL A 92 -0.71 7.48 -5.30
C VAL A 92 0.28 6.80 -4.37
N ALA A 93 1.38 6.23 -4.89
CA ALA A 93 2.40 5.60 -4.06
C ALA A 93 3.09 6.60 -3.13
N GLU A 94 3.35 7.82 -3.60
CA GLU A 94 3.92 8.89 -2.78
C GLU A 94 2.96 9.30 -1.66
N LEU A 95 1.67 9.47 -1.95
CA LEU A 95 0.66 9.78 -0.93
C LEU A 95 0.54 8.68 0.12
N VAL A 96 0.53 7.41 -0.29
CA VAL A 96 0.51 6.27 0.65
C VAL A 96 1.77 6.25 1.49
N SER A 97 2.95 6.48 0.91
CA SER A 97 4.22 6.51 1.65
C SER A 97 4.28 7.66 2.66
N VAL A 98 3.80 8.85 2.30
CA VAL A 98 3.70 10.00 3.21
C VAL A 98 2.72 9.73 4.34
N TYR A 99 1.53 9.18 4.02
CA TYR A 99 0.55 8.79 5.03
C TYR A 99 1.13 7.76 6.00
N PHE A 100 1.80 6.73 5.47
CA PHE A 100 2.44 5.69 6.29
C PHE A 100 3.46 6.28 7.27
N LYS A 101 4.40 7.11 6.78
CA LYS A 101 5.42 7.76 7.63
C LYS A 101 4.84 8.73 8.68
N ALA A 102 3.66 9.27 8.44
CA ALA A 102 3.00 10.18 9.39
C ALA A 102 2.28 9.43 10.53
N ASN A 103 2.03 8.14 10.35
CA ASN A 103 1.27 7.30 11.29
C ASN A 103 2.09 6.10 11.82
N PHE A 104 3.40 6.07 11.54
CA PHE A 104 4.36 5.06 12.00
C PHE A 104 5.50 5.72 12.78
#